data_AF-A0A954YLP3-F1
#
_entry.id   AF-A0A954YLP3-F1
#
_cell.length_a   1.000
_cell.length_b   1.000
_cell.length_c   1.000
_cell.angle_alpha   90.00
_cell.angle_beta   90.00
_cell.angle_gamma   90.00
#
_symmetry.space_group_name_H-M   'P 1'
#
loop_
_entity.id
_entity.type
_entity.pdbx_description
1 polymer ?
#
loop_
_entity_poly.entity_id
_entity_poly.type
_entity_poly.pdbx_seq_one_letter_code
_entity_poly.pdbx_strand_id
1 'polypeptide(L)'
;MTRRERILLILVGAMSLLALGSFVVSALFSEDPRLDRIAELEQEIEQQERQIRLGAKARRLIGEMEKHALPADIQLAQDRYQEWLFERLEKAGLRQWSVDPVSGRSASRAGTPIAFSIRGVGNLGQFTALLGSFYYVDFLHQIRQLQVRPLEGTKDLDISLLVQAMSLPGVTERDTLPEIAQARISADNLEQATRDIFERNLFAPENNAPRLAKISDIQIELGKSVAIEPKAEDADELDKLRWSLVDGIPDGANFETTSGRFRWTPKDVGSYAIELRVTDDGYPAKAATQRVAIRVVEPPPPEKIVVPSEKPKPSFDRAKYAYLISTIQTGEQWQMWLHDRTNDRIERLTLGDRVDVGSVQATVIRISARSVELEADGKRLLVSLGENLTEASELPGGGI
;
A
#
# COMPACT_ATOMS: atom_id res chain seq x y z
N MET A 1 -98.94 92.62 -34.21
CA MET A 1 -97.80 92.04 -33.46
C MET A 1 -96.77 93.13 -33.21
N THR A 2 -96.49 93.45 -31.96
CA THR A 2 -95.56 94.54 -31.61
C THR A 2 -94.10 94.08 -31.76
N ARG A 3 -93.16 95.01 -31.95
CA ARG A 3 -91.72 94.69 -32.08
C ARG A 3 -91.19 93.81 -30.93
N ARG A 4 -91.79 93.94 -29.74
CA ARG A 4 -91.47 93.17 -28.52
C ARG A 4 -91.92 91.71 -28.61
N GLU A 5 -93.12 91.43 -29.13
CA GLU A 5 -93.64 90.07 -29.30
C GLU A 5 -92.81 89.25 -30.30
N ARG A 6 -92.31 89.89 -31.36
CA ARG A 6 -91.47 89.23 -32.37
C ARG A 6 -90.09 88.85 -31.82
N ILE A 7 -89.50 89.73 -31.00
CA ILE A 7 -88.22 89.47 -30.32
C ILE A 7 -88.39 88.33 -29.30
N LEU A 8 -89.50 88.31 -28.56
CA LEU A 8 -89.80 87.25 -27.59
C LEU A 8 -89.94 85.88 -28.28
N LEU A 9 -90.66 85.80 -29.40
CA LEU A 9 -90.84 84.54 -30.13
C LEU A 9 -89.53 83.99 -30.71
N ILE A 10 -88.65 84.87 -31.18
CA ILE A 10 -87.30 84.49 -31.64
C ILE A 10 -86.45 83.98 -30.47
N LEU A 11 -86.50 84.66 -29.32
CA LEU A 11 -85.78 84.24 -28.12
C LEU A 11 -86.28 82.88 -27.61
N VAL A 12 -87.59 82.69 -27.54
CA VAL A 12 -88.21 81.42 -27.14
C VAL A 12 -87.84 80.31 -28.13
N GLY A 13 -87.94 80.57 -29.44
CA GLY A 13 -87.56 79.60 -30.47
C GLY A 13 -86.07 79.22 -30.41
N ALA A 14 -85.19 80.20 -30.21
CA ALA A 14 -83.75 79.97 -30.04
C ALA A 14 -83.45 79.17 -28.76
N MET A 15 -84.15 79.48 -27.67
CA MET A 15 -83.99 78.78 -26.40
C MET A 15 -84.54 77.35 -26.47
N SER A 16 -85.64 77.12 -27.19
CA SER A 16 -86.17 75.78 -27.47
C SER A 16 -85.22 74.97 -28.35
N LEU A 17 -84.60 75.59 -29.36
CA LEU A 17 -83.58 74.95 -30.20
C LEU A 17 -82.32 74.61 -29.42
N LEU A 18 -81.88 75.47 -28.51
CA LEU A 18 -80.77 75.19 -27.61
C LEU A 18 -81.10 74.09 -26.61
N ALA A 19 -82.32 74.07 -26.06
CA ALA A 19 -82.78 73.01 -25.18
C ALA A 19 -82.89 71.67 -25.92
N LEU A 20 -83.42 71.67 -27.15
CA LEU A 20 -83.53 70.48 -27.98
C LEU A 20 -82.14 69.99 -28.44
N GLY A 21 -81.25 70.92 -28.79
CA GLY A 21 -79.86 70.63 -29.13
C GLY A 21 -79.10 70.05 -27.94
N SER A 22 -79.25 70.63 -26.75
CA SER A 22 -78.70 70.12 -25.51
C SER A 22 -79.23 68.72 -25.18
N PHE A 23 -80.54 68.50 -25.34
CA PHE A 23 -81.17 67.20 -25.12
C PHE A 23 -80.65 66.14 -26.10
N VAL A 24 -80.58 66.45 -27.40
CA VAL A 24 -80.06 65.52 -28.43
C VAL A 24 -78.58 65.23 -28.23
N VAL A 25 -77.76 66.22 -27.90
CA VAL A 25 -76.35 66.01 -27.55
C VAL A 25 -76.25 65.14 -26.29
N SER A 26 -77.05 65.40 -25.26
CA SER A 26 -77.05 64.58 -24.05
C SER A 26 -77.52 63.14 -24.30
N ALA A 27 -78.45 62.92 -25.24
CA ALA A 27 -78.97 61.60 -25.57
C ALA A 27 -78.07 60.80 -26.53
N LEU A 28 -77.32 61.48 -27.41
CA LEU A 28 -76.38 60.83 -28.35
C LEU A 28 -75.00 60.58 -27.73
N PHE A 29 -74.60 61.40 -26.75
CA PHE A 29 -73.28 61.34 -26.11
C PHE A 29 -73.36 60.99 -24.61
N SER A 30 -74.49 60.48 -24.11
CA SER A 30 -74.52 59.86 -22.78
C SER A 30 -73.70 58.57 -22.82
N GLU A 31 -72.53 58.57 -22.19
CA GLU A 31 -71.81 57.34 -21.88
C GLU A 31 -72.72 56.44 -21.05
N ASP A 32 -72.91 55.18 -21.46
CA ASP A 32 -73.69 54.21 -20.68
C ASP A 32 -72.82 53.78 -19.49
N PRO A 33 -73.11 54.20 -18.25
CA PRO A 33 -72.29 53.87 -17.09
C PRO A 33 -72.24 52.36 -16.81
N ARG A 34 -73.11 51.57 -17.47
CA ARG A 34 -73.06 50.11 -17.42
C ARG A 34 -71.89 49.53 -18.20
N LEU A 35 -71.46 50.16 -19.31
CA LEU A 35 -70.34 49.68 -20.12
C LEU A 35 -69.01 49.86 -19.37
N ASP A 36 -68.80 51.01 -18.73
CA ASP A 36 -67.62 51.23 -17.88
C ASP A 36 -67.60 50.27 -16.69
N ARG A 37 -68.78 50.02 -16.09
CA ARG A 37 -68.90 49.05 -15.01
C ARG A 37 -68.61 47.62 -15.46
N ILE A 38 -69.02 47.23 -16.67
CA ILE A 38 -68.68 45.93 -17.24
C ILE A 38 -67.16 45.81 -17.46
N ALA A 39 -66.52 46.83 -18.05
CA ALA A 39 -65.08 46.83 -18.28
C ALA A 39 -64.27 46.76 -16.96
N GLU A 40 -64.71 47.49 -15.92
CA GLU A 40 -64.13 47.41 -14.57
C GLU A 40 -64.26 46.00 -13.98
N LEU A 41 -65.45 45.41 -14.06
CA LEU A 41 -65.71 44.04 -13.56
C LEU A 41 -64.92 43.00 -14.35
N GLU A 42 -64.77 43.14 -15.67
CA GLU A 42 -63.92 42.26 -16.49
C GLU A 42 -62.45 42.32 -16.06
N GLN A 43 -61.92 43.52 -15.80
CA GLN A 43 -60.57 43.70 -15.28
C GLN A 43 -60.41 43.09 -13.88
N GLU A 44 -61.42 43.25 -13.02
CA GLU A 44 -61.44 42.65 -11.68
C GLU A 44 -61.46 41.12 -11.75
N ILE A 45 -62.29 40.53 -12.62
CA ILE A 45 -62.33 39.08 -12.88
C ILE A 45 -60.95 38.60 -13.34
N GLU A 46 -60.33 39.29 -14.30
CA GLU A 46 -59.00 38.90 -14.80
C GLU A 46 -57.93 38.95 -13.69
N GLN A 47 -57.97 39.96 -12.81
CA GLN A 47 -57.10 40.05 -11.64
C GLN A 47 -57.34 38.91 -10.65
N GLN A 48 -58.61 38.60 -10.35
CA GLN A 48 -58.98 37.49 -9.47
C GLN A 48 -58.54 36.14 -10.06
N GLU A 49 -58.73 35.90 -11.35
CA GLU A 49 -58.26 34.70 -12.04
C GLU A 49 -56.73 34.55 -11.97
N ARG A 50 -55.99 35.66 -12.14
CA ARG A 50 -54.53 35.66 -11.94
C ARG A 50 -54.16 35.28 -10.51
N GLN A 51 -54.83 35.84 -9.51
CA GLN A 51 -54.60 35.49 -8.10
C GLN A 51 -54.92 34.02 -7.81
N ILE A 52 -56.03 33.49 -8.34
CA ILE A 52 -56.39 32.07 -8.22
C ILE A 52 -55.30 31.19 -8.84
N ARG A 53 -54.80 31.54 -10.03
CA ARG A 53 -53.74 30.81 -10.73
C ARG A 53 -52.43 30.82 -9.93
N LEU A 54 -52.04 31.97 -9.39
CA LEU A 54 -50.86 32.11 -8.54
C LEU A 54 -51.02 31.30 -7.23
N GLY A 55 -52.18 31.38 -6.59
CA GLY A 55 -52.50 30.59 -5.40
C GLY A 55 -52.48 29.09 -5.67
N ALA A 56 -52.98 28.64 -6.82
CA ALA A 56 -52.91 27.23 -7.22
C ALA A 56 -51.46 26.76 -7.44
N LYS A 57 -50.62 27.58 -8.07
CA LYS A 57 -49.18 27.30 -8.21
C LYS A 57 -48.49 27.27 -6.85
N ALA A 58 -48.78 28.22 -5.96
CA ALA A 58 -48.23 28.26 -4.62
C ALA A 58 -48.60 27.04 -3.79
N ARG A 59 -49.87 26.59 -3.84
CA ARG A 59 -50.33 25.36 -3.17
C ARG A 59 -49.57 24.12 -3.67
N ARG A 60 -49.34 24.00 -4.98
CA ARG A 60 -48.54 22.90 -5.53
C ARG A 60 -47.11 22.96 -5.01
N LEU A 61 -46.49 24.13 -5.02
CA LEU A 61 -45.12 24.31 -4.51
C LEU A 61 -45.02 23.95 -3.02
N ILE A 62 -45.97 24.39 -2.20
CA ILE A 62 -46.04 24.06 -0.78
C ILE A 62 -46.18 22.54 -0.60
N GLY A 63 -47.07 21.89 -1.34
CA GLY A 63 -47.24 20.44 -1.26
C GLY A 63 -45.99 19.64 -1.68
N GLU A 64 -45.20 20.15 -2.62
CA GLU A 64 -43.88 19.58 -2.91
C GLU A 64 -42.90 19.82 -1.75
N MET A 65 -42.82 21.05 -1.24
CA MET A 65 -41.96 21.40 -0.10
C MET A 65 -42.28 20.58 1.16
N GLU A 66 -43.55 20.29 1.43
CA GLU A 66 -44.01 19.46 2.56
C GLU A 66 -43.46 18.03 2.50
N LYS A 67 -43.15 17.50 1.30
CA LYS A 67 -42.48 16.19 1.18
C LYS A 67 -41.06 16.22 1.74
N HIS A 68 -40.40 17.37 1.68
CA HIS A 68 -39.00 17.59 2.06
C HIS A 68 -38.84 18.29 3.42
N ALA A 69 -39.95 18.68 4.05
CA ALA A 69 -39.96 19.38 5.33
C ALA A 69 -40.01 18.44 6.53
N LEU A 70 -39.70 18.98 7.71
CA LEU A 70 -39.91 18.33 8.99
C LEU A 70 -41.39 18.47 9.45
N PRO A 71 -41.86 17.60 10.37
CA PRO A 71 -43.17 17.71 11.00
C PRO A 71 -43.49 19.07 11.60
N ALA A 72 -44.76 19.41 11.65
CA ALA A 72 -45.29 20.64 12.25
C ALA A 72 -45.08 20.67 13.77
N ASP A 73 -45.17 19.52 14.44
CA ASP A 73 -44.83 19.40 15.84
C ASP A 73 -43.32 19.62 16.01
N ILE A 74 -42.98 20.71 16.70
CA ILE A 74 -41.60 21.16 16.86
C ILE A 74 -40.77 20.17 17.68
N GLN A 75 -41.36 19.55 18.70
CA GLN A 75 -40.65 18.59 19.53
C GLN A 75 -40.36 17.33 18.71
N LEU A 76 -41.38 16.80 18.04
CA LEU A 76 -41.21 15.63 17.17
C LEU A 76 -40.21 15.91 16.04
N ALA A 77 -40.28 17.09 15.42
CA ALA A 77 -39.35 17.50 14.37
C ALA A 77 -37.91 17.63 14.88
N GLN A 78 -37.73 18.16 16.10
CA GLN A 78 -36.41 18.21 16.74
C GLN A 78 -35.85 16.82 16.98
N ASP A 79 -36.63 15.94 17.62
CA ASP A 79 -36.20 14.60 17.97
C ASP A 79 -35.82 13.80 16.72
N ARG A 80 -36.68 13.81 15.68
CA ARG A 80 -36.44 13.07 14.43
C ARG A 80 -35.24 13.58 13.64
N TYR A 81 -35.07 14.90 13.57
CA TYR A 81 -33.93 15.46 12.84
C TYR A 81 -32.63 15.28 13.61
N GLN A 82 -32.66 15.35 14.94
CA GLN A 82 -31.50 15.08 15.79
C GLN A 82 -31.06 13.62 15.68
N GLU A 83 -32.00 12.68 15.74
CA GLU A 83 -31.75 11.25 15.51
C GLU A 83 -31.10 11.01 14.13
N TRP A 84 -31.65 11.63 13.08
CA TRP A 84 -31.06 11.56 11.75
C TRP A 84 -29.64 12.13 11.68
N LEU A 85 -29.37 13.25 12.34
CA LEU A 85 -28.03 13.84 12.41
C LEU A 85 -27.03 12.94 13.14
N PHE A 86 -27.46 12.29 14.24
CA PHE A 86 -26.62 11.33 14.96
C PHE A 86 -26.19 10.18 14.04
N GLU A 87 -27.13 9.60 13.30
CA GLU A 87 -26.78 8.55 12.34
C GLU A 87 -25.77 9.00 11.28
N ARG A 88 -25.89 10.25 10.77
CA ARG A 88 -24.93 10.77 9.77
C ARG A 88 -23.54 10.93 10.37
N LEU A 89 -23.44 11.47 11.58
CA LEU A 89 -22.16 11.67 12.27
C LEU A 89 -21.49 10.34 12.60
N GLU A 90 -22.26 9.35 13.06
CA GLU A 90 -21.78 8.01 13.35
C GLU A 90 -21.32 7.29 12.08
N LYS A 91 -22.14 7.27 11.02
CA LYS A 91 -21.78 6.65 9.72
C LYS A 91 -20.55 7.31 9.09
N ALA A 92 -20.39 8.63 9.27
CA ALA A 92 -19.20 9.35 8.82
C ALA A 92 -17.96 9.06 9.69
N GLY A 93 -18.11 8.44 10.86
CA GLY A 93 -17.01 8.07 11.74
C GLY A 93 -16.41 9.24 12.52
N LEU A 94 -17.13 10.35 12.67
CA LEU A 94 -16.68 11.44 13.54
C LEU A 94 -16.63 10.96 14.99
N ARG A 95 -15.76 11.60 15.78
CA ARG A 95 -15.56 11.34 17.21
C ARG A 95 -15.89 12.58 18.02
N GLN A 96 -16.13 12.40 19.33
CA GLN A 96 -16.39 13.50 20.26
C GLN A 96 -17.48 14.46 19.79
N TRP A 97 -18.47 13.94 19.06
CA TRP A 97 -19.48 14.78 18.46
C TRP A 97 -20.61 15.11 19.43
N SER A 98 -21.24 16.25 19.21
CA SER A 98 -22.49 16.65 19.87
C SER A 98 -23.46 17.22 18.84
N VAL A 99 -24.76 17.05 19.09
CA VAL A 99 -25.82 17.71 18.33
C VAL A 99 -26.75 18.34 19.35
N ASP A 100 -26.68 19.66 19.44
CA ASP A 100 -27.40 20.44 20.44
C ASP A 100 -28.45 21.31 19.75
N PRO A 101 -29.74 21.20 20.10
CA PRO A 101 -30.77 22.08 19.55
C PRO A 101 -30.50 23.52 19.97
N VAL A 102 -30.65 24.43 19.01
CA VAL A 102 -30.50 25.87 19.22
C VAL A 102 -31.88 26.49 19.25
N SER A 103 -32.15 27.28 20.29
CA SER A 103 -33.40 28.01 20.45
C SER A 103 -33.75 28.79 19.17
N GLY A 104 -34.88 28.43 18.55
CA GLY A 104 -35.30 28.97 17.26
C GLY A 104 -35.87 30.39 17.34
N ARG A 105 -35.93 31.07 16.19
CA ARG A 105 -36.73 32.29 16.01
C ARG A 105 -38.23 31.92 16.00
N SER A 106 -39.09 32.87 16.35
CA SER A 106 -40.55 32.68 16.36
C SER A 106 -41.08 32.11 15.04
N ALA A 107 -42.03 31.18 15.15
CA ALA A 107 -42.75 30.59 14.03
C ALA A 107 -43.34 31.66 13.10
N SER A 108 -43.26 31.42 11.79
CA SER A 108 -43.92 32.26 10.79
C SER A 108 -45.09 31.51 10.16
N ARG A 109 -46.01 32.23 9.49
CA ARG A 109 -47.06 31.57 8.66
C ARG A 109 -46.48 30.66 7.56
N ALA A 110 -45.22 30.88 7.17
CA ALA A 110 -44.55 30.10 6.13
C ALA A 110 -43.82 28.86 6.66
N GLY A 111 -43.76 28.66 7.98
CA GLY A 111 -43.03 27.56 8.63
C GLY A 111 -42.15 28.01 9.80
N THR A 112 -41.62 27.03 10.51
CA THR A 112 -40.76 27.21 11.68
C THR A 112 -39.38 26.63 11.39
N PRO A 113 -38.33 27.46 11.41
CA PRO A 113 -36.97 26.95 11.31
C PRO A 113 -36.52 26.33 12.63
N ILE A 114 -35.93 25.14 12.56
CA ILE A 114 -35.33 24.44 13.68
C ILE A 114 -33.82 24.36 13.43
N ALA A 115 -33.02 24.77 14.41
CA ALA A 115 -31.58 24.86 14.27
C ALA A 115 -30.85 23.93 15.24
N PHE A 116 -29.69 23.43 14.82
CA PHE A 116 -28.83 22.58 15.62
C PHE A 116 -27.38 23.03 15.49
N SER A 117 -26.69 23.08 16.63
CA SER A 117 -25.24 23.22 16.71
C SER A 117 -24.65 21.82 16.71
N ILE A 118 -23.77 21.53 15.76
CA ILE A 118 -23.06 20.27 15.66
C ILE A 118 -21.59 20.53 15.92
N ARG A 119 -20.98 19.73 16.78
CA ARG A 119 -19.52 19.70 16.98
C ARG A 119 -19.01 18.29 16.74
N GLY A 120 -17.75 18.15 16.37
CA GLY A 120 -17.10 16.84 16.27
C GLY A 120 -15.67 16.94 15.78
N VAL A 121 -14.93 15.84 15.95
CA VAL A 121 -13.55 15.70 15.52
C VAL A 121 -13.44 14.58 14.50
N GLY A 122 -12.77 14.83 13.39
CA GLY A 122 -12.51 13.83 12.37
C GLY A 122 -11.56 14.32 11.30
N ASN A 123 -11.01 13.42 10.50
CA ASN A 123 -10.15 13.82 9.38
C ASN A 123 -10.97 14.37 8.20
N LEU A 124 -10.30 14.92 7.19
CA LEU A 124 -10.94 15.43 5.97
C LEU A 124 -11.82 14.36 5.28
N GLY A 125 -11.37 13.10 5.37
CA GLY A 125 -12.07 11.85 5.06
C GLY A 125 -13.53 11.86 5.50
N GLN A 126 -13.65 11.94 6.82
CA GLN A 126 -14.89 11.82 7.56
C GLN A 126 -15.74 13.08 7.40
N PHE A 127 -15.12 14.26 7.35
CA PHE A 127 -15.83 15.52 7.21
C PHE A 127 -16.56 15.65 5.86
N THR A 128 -15.89 15.33 4.76
CA THR A 128 -16.51 15.38 3.43
C THR A 128 -17.58 14.29 3.27
N ALA A 129 -17.39 13.10 3.84
CA ALA A 129 -18.42 12.07 3.90
C ALA A 129 -19.68 12.55 4.63
N LEU A 130 -19.52 13.28 5.74
CA LEU A 130 -20.62 13.94 6.44
C LEU A 130 -21.34 14.94 5.53
N LEU A 131 -20.61 15.87 4.90
CA LEU A 131 -21.20 16.86 3.99
C LEU A 131 -21.95 16.19 2.82
N GLY A 132 -21.36 15.15 2.24
CA GLY A 132 -21.99 14.41 1.16
C GLY A 132 -23.28 13.74 1.61
N SER A 133 -23.26 13.04 2.75
CA SER A 133 -24.47 12.42 3.31
C SER A 133 -25.55 13.43 3.70
N PHE A 134 -25.14 14.63 4.15
CA PHE A 134 -26.04 15.70 4.52
C PHE A 134 -26.80 16.22 3.30
N TYR A 135 -26.09 16.61 2.24
CA TYR A 135 -26.71 17.18 1.03
C TYR A 135 -27.27 16.14 0.06
N TYR A 136 -26.97 14.85 0.24
CA TYR A 136 -27.57 13.80 -0.56
C TYR A 136 -29.08 13.67 -0.33
N VAL A 137 -29.53 13.92 0.90
CA VAL A 137 -30.96 13.86 1.25
C VAL A 137 -31.64 15.18 0.92
N ASP A 138 -32.79 15.11 0.27
CA ASP A 138 -33.59 16.25 -0.14
C ASP A 138 -34.47 16.74 1.01
N PHE A 139 -33.85 17.21 2.10
CA PHE A 139 -34.56 17.97 3.13
C PHE A 139 -34.50 19.46 2.84
N LEU A 140 -35.49 20.20 3.33
CA LEU A 140 -35.45 21.66 3.41
C LEU A 140 -34.51 22.11 4.54
N HIS A 141 -33.23 21.78 4.39
CA HIS A 141 -32.18 22.08 5.33
C HIS A 141 -30.98 22.77 4.69
N GLN A 142 -30.14 23.37 5.51
CA GLN A 142 -28.93 24.04 5.07
C GLN A 142 -27.93 24.14 6.22
N ILE A 143 -26.65 24.21 5.87
CA ILE A 143 -25.59 24.63 6.78
C ILE A 143 -25.53 26.17 6.75
N ARG A 144 -25.82 26.81 7.88
CA ARG A 144 -25.80 28.28 8.05
C ARG A 144 -24.41 28.81 8.40
N GLN A 145 -23.63 28.01 9.13
CA GLN A 145 -22.27 28.34 9.51
C GLN A 145 -21.45 27.05 9.50
N LEU A 146 -20.23 27.16 8.98
CA LEU A 146 -19.24 26.09 8.93
C LEU A 146 -17.92 26.67 9.45
N GLN A 147 -17.37 26.06 10.48
CA GLN A 147 -16.03 26.32 10.97
C GLN A 147 -15.25 25.01 11.04
N VAL A 148 -14.05 25.01 10.49
CA VAL A 148 -13.14 23.87 10.48
C VAL A 148 -11.76 24.36 10.92
N ARG A 149 -11.14 23.67 11.86
CA ARG A 149 -9.80 23.99 12.37
C ARG A 149 -8.93 22.73 12.38
N PRO A 150 -7.72 22.75 11.80
CA PRO A 150 -6.77 21.66 11.95
C PRO A 150 -6.37 21.49 13.42
N LEU A 151 -6.23 20.24 13.86
CA LEU A 151 -5.68 19.92 15.18
C LEU A 151 -4.19 19.62 15.05
N GLU A 152 -3.36 20.42 15.72
CA GLU A 152 -1.89 20.33 15.65
C GLU A 152 -1.38 18.91 15.98
N GLY A 153 -0.40 18.44 15.19
CA GLY A 153 0.19 17.11 15.37
C GLY A 153 -0.72 15.94 14.98
N THR A 154 -1.83 16.20 14.29
CA THR A 154 -2.78 15.17 13.83
C THR A 154 -3.28 15.45 12.42
N LYS A 155 -3.88 14.44 11.78
CA LYS A 155 -4.64 14.60 10.53
C LYS A 155 -6.12 14.94 10.79
N ASP A 156 -6.47 15.25 12.03
CA ASP A 156 -7.84 15.52 12.46
C ASP A 156 -8.17 17.01 12.37
N LEU A 157 -9.46 17.27 12.23
CA LEU A 157 -10.08 18.59 12.17
C LEU A 157 -11.11 18.70 13.30
N ASP A 158 -11.11 19.83 14.00
CA ASP A 158 -12.21 20.28 14.84
C ASP A 158 -13.27 20.95 13.94
N ILE A 159 -14.46 20.37 13.92
CA ILE A 159 -15.56 20.72 13.03
C ILE A 159 -16.72 21.27 13.86
N SER A 160 -17.19 22.45 13.49
CA SER A 160 -18.34 23.11 14.09
C SER A 160 -19.31 23.57 13.02
N LEU A 161 -20.56 23.11 13.07
CA LEU A 161 -21.63 23.45 12.13
C LEU A 161 -22.81 24.08 12.86
N LEU A 162 -23.44 25.07 12.24
CA LEU A 162 -24.80 25.48 12.56
C LEU A 162 -25.69 25.05 11.41
N VAL A 163 -26.56 24.08 11.64
CA VAL A 163 -27.51 23.59 10.63
C VAL A 163 -28.91 24.06 10.95
N GLN A 164 -29.73 24.21 9.92
CA GLN A 164 -31.12 24.63 10.04
C GLN A 164 -31.98 23.79 9.11
N ALA A 165 -33.11 23.30 9.59
CA ALA A 165 -34.12 22.58 8.84
C ALA A 165 -35.51 23.23 9.01
N MET A 166 -36.37 23.11 8.01
CA MET A 166 -37.69 23.74 8.01
C MET A 166 -38.78 22.76 8.45
N SER A 167 -39.53 23.13 9.48
CA SER A 167 -40.81 22.53 9.84
C SER A 167 -41.95 23.28 9.15
N LEU A 168 -42.89 22.55 8.54
CA LEU A 168 -44.05 23.12 7.85
C LEU A 168 -45.36 22.65 8.49
N PRO A 169 -46.37 23.54 8.63
CA PRO A 169 -47.60 23.24 9.36
C PRO A 169 -48.49 22.17 8.69
N GLY A 170 -48.36 21.92 7.39
CA GLY A 170 -49.11 20.88 6.69
C GLY A 170 -48.58 19.45 6.90
N VAL A 171 -47.43 19.28 7.56
CA VAL A 171 -46.83 17.98 7.84
C VAL A 171 -47.21 17.52 9.24
N THR A 172 -48.25 16.69 9.36
CA THR A 172 -48.86 16.36 10.66
C THR A 172 -48.13 15.23 11.39
N GLU A 173 -47.78 14.13 10.70
CA GLU A 173 -47.11 12.98 11.31
C GLU A 173 -46.09 12.36 10.35
N ARG A 174 -44.86 12.15 10.83
CA ARG A 174 -43.77 11.52 10.07
C ARG A 174 -42.88 10.75 11.03
N ASP A 175 -43.19 9.47 11.19
CA ASP A 175 -42.47 8.58 12.11
C ASP A 175 -40.99 8.40 11.72
N THR A 176 -40.70 8.40 10.42
CA THR A 176 -39.34 8.35 9.88
C THR A 176 -39.15 9.42 8.83
N LEU A 177 -38.00 10.09 8.84
CA LEU A 177 -37.69 11.10 7.83
C LEU A 177 -37.33 10.39 6.51
N PRO A 178 -38.00 10.70 5.39
CA PRO A 178 -37.78 10.00 4.14
C PRO A 178 -36.41 10.37 3.54
N GLU A 179 -35.59 9.36 3.25
CA GLU A 179 -34.29 9.52 2.57
C GLU A 179 -34.47 9.71 1.05
N ILE A 180 -35.21 10.74 0.65
CA ILE A 180 -35.38 11.06 -0.76
C ILE A 180 -34.06 11.61 -1.29
N ALA A 181 -33.41 10.88 -2.20
CA ALA A 181 -32.18 11.35 -2.83
C ALA A 181 -32.46 12.62 -3.67
N GLN A 182 -31.60 13.63 -3.54
CA GLN A 182 -31.71 14.84 -4.37
C GLN A 182 -31.54 14.50 -5.86
N ALA A 183 -32.57 14.77 -6.67
CA ALA A 183 -32.54 14.51 -8.11
C ALA A 183 -31.43 15.28 -8.89
N ARG A 184 -30.82 16.30 -8.28
CA ARG A 184 -29.77 17.15 -8.88
C ARG A 184 -28.35 16.68 -8.59
N ILE A 185 -28.15 15.82 -7.59
CA ILE A 185 -26.83 15.29 -7.23
C ILE A 185 -26.87 13.78 -7.48
N SER A 186 -26.42 13.33 -8.65
CA SER A 186 -26.14 11.91 -8.85
C SER A 186 -25.04 11.46 -7.87
N ALA A 187 -25.08 10.21 -7.43
CA ALA A 187 -24.02 9.65 -6.58
C ALA A 187 -22.63 9.87 -7.19
N ASP A 188 -22.51 9.71 -8.52
CA ASP A 188 -21.28 9.94 -9.28
C ASP A 188 -20.79 11.40 -9.19
N ASN A 189 -21.70 12.39 -9.26
CA ASN A 189 -21.34 13.80 -9.12
C ASN A 189 -20.86 14.12 -7.70
N LEU A 190 -21.45 13.48 -6.69
CA LEU A 190 -21.05 13.67 -5.29
C LEU A 190 -19.67 13.07 -5.01
N GLU A 191 -19.40 11.88 -5.53
CA GLU A 191 -18.11 11.23 -5.37
C GLU A 191 -17.01 12.05 -6.06
N GLN A 192 -17.26 12.53 -7.28
CA GLN A 192 -16.32 13.39 -8.00
C GLN A 192 -16.08 14.72 -7.26
N ALA A 193 -17.16 15.41 -6.83
CA ALA A 193 -17.02 16.67 -6.07
C ALA A 193 -16.28 16.47 -4.74
N THR A 194 -16.50 15.32 -4.10
CA THR A 194 -15.80 14.93 -2.88
C THR A 194 -14.31 14.73 -3.17
N ARG A 195 -13.95 13.96 -4.21
CA ARG A 195 -12.57 13.76 -4.66
C ARG A 195 -11.87 15.10 -4.96
N ASP A 196 -12.52 16.01 -5.67
CA ASP A 196 -11.94 17.32 -5.99
C ASP A 196 -11.60 18.15 -4.73
N ILE A 197 -12.40 18.05 -3.67
CA ILE A 197 -12.13 18.72 -2.39
C ILE A 197 -10.99 18.01 -1.63
N PHE A 198 -10.97 16.68 -1.66
CA PHE A 198 -9.90 15.87 -1.08
C PHE A 198 -8.54 16.15 -1.71
N GLU A 199 -8.48 16.17 -3.03
CA GLU A 199 -7.23 16.32 -3.78
C GLU A 199 -6.62 17.72 -3.62
N ARG A 200 -7.43 18.72 -3.27
CA ARG A 200 -6.92 20.07 -2.97
C ARG A 200 -6.19 20.17 -1.64
N ASN A 201 -6.42 19.22 -0.73
CA ASN A 201 -5.84 19.18 0.61
C ASN A 201 -5.85 20.56 1.32
N LEU A 202 -7.03 21.18 1.45
CA LEU A 202 -7.18 22.58 1.88
C LEU A 202 -6.64 22.93 3.29
N PHE A 203 -6.21 21.93 4.05
CA PHE A 203 -5.80 22.04 5.45
C PHE A 203 -4.36 21.62 5.71
N ALA A 204 -3.62 21.20 4.68
CA ALA A 204 -2.23 20.80 4.79
C ALA A 204 -1.43 21.23 3.54
N PRO A 205 -0.09 21.28 3.62
CA PRO A 205 0.75 21.51 2.44
C PRO A 205 0.59 20.38 1.41
N GLU A 206 1.20 20.57 0.24
CA GLU A 206 1.26 19.51 -0.78
C GLU A 206 1.94 18.26 -0.22
N ASN A 207 1.32 17.10 -0.42
CA ASN A 207 1.89 15.82 -0.03
C ASN A 207 3.22 15.54 -0.73
N ASN A 208 4.20 14.96 -0.04
CA ASN A 208 5.43 14.48 -0.65
C ASN A 208 5.30 12.99 -0.96
N ALA A 209 6.13 12.49 -1.88
CA ALA A 209 6.21 11.06 -2.12
C ALA A 209 7.23 10.43 -1.17
N PRO A 210 6.98 9.21 -0.66
CA PRO A 210 7.96 8.50 0.16
C PRO A 210 9.23 8.23 -0.63
N ARG A 211 10.38 8.31 0.03
CA ARG A 211 11.69 8.02 -0.55
C ARG A 211 12.13 6.61 -0.17
N LEU A 212 12.29 5.76 -1.18
CA LEU A 212 12.83 4.40 -1.00
C LEU A 212 14.36 4.42 -0.96
N ALA A 213 14.93 3.77 0.07
CA ALA A 213 16.35 3.48 0.10
C ALA A 213 16.70 2.45 -0.98
N LYS A 214 17.76 2.68 -1.74
CA LYS A 214 18.17 1.80 -2.84
C LYS A 214 18.48 0.39 -2.34
N ILE A 215 17.69 -0.59 -2.79
CA ILE A 215 17.95 -2.01 -2.64
C ILE A 215 18.80 -2.52 -3.81
N SER A 216 19.87 -3.27 -3.55
CA SER A 216 20.70 -3.86 -4.60
C SER A 216 20.11 -5.20 -5.07
N ASP A 217 20.46 -5.60 -6.29
CA ASP A 217 20.11 -6.94 -6.79
C ASP A 217 20.75 -8.02 -5.92
N ILE A 218 20.04 -9.14 -5.78
CA ILE A 218 20.40 -10.21 -4.86
C ILE A 218 20.67 -11.47 -5.66
N GLN A 219 21.77 -12.14 -5.34
CA GLN A 219 22.03 -13.50 -5.82
C GLN A 219 21.96 -14.47 -4.65
N ILE A 220 21.16 -15.53 -4.78
CA ILE A 220 21.05 -16.62 -3.80
C ILE A 220 21.18 -17.98 -4.46
N GLU A 221 21.58 -18.97 -3.69
CA GLU A 221 21.58 -20.37 -4.12
C GLU A 221 20.18 -20.98 -3.99
N LEU A 222 19.85 -21.91 -4.88
CA LEU A 222 18.61 -22.68 -4.83
C LEU A 222 18.41 -23.33 -3.46
N GLY A 223 17.20 -23.23 -2.91
CA GLY A 223 16.85 -23.77 -1.59
C GLY A 223 17.28 -22.92 -0.40
N LYS A 224 18.03 -21.82 -0.59
CA LYS A 224 18.27 -20.81 0.47
C LYS A 224 17.13 -19.79 0.49
N SER A 225 16.82 -19.27 1.68
CA SER A 225 15.84 -18.18 1.81
C SER A 225 16.49 -16.82 1.60
N VAL A 226 15.83 -15.94 0.86
CA VAL A 226 16.11 -14.50 0.79
C VAL A 226 15.17 -13.75 1.72
N ALA A 227 15.70 -12.76 2.42
CA ALA A 227 14.94 -11.82 3.22
C ALA A 227 15.31 -10.38 2.82
N ILE A 228 14.31 -9.55 2.51
CA ILE A 228 14.48 -8.14 2.17
C ILE A 228 13.72 -7.33 3.20
N GLU A 229 14.41 -6.37 3.82
CA GLU A 229 13.85 -5.40 4.75
C GLU A 229 14.02 -4.02 4.13
N PRO A 230 13.05 -3.56 3.30
CA PRO A 230 13.17 -2.29 2.63
C PRO A 230 13.03 -1.15 3.64
N LYS A 231 13.65 -0.02 3.34
CA LYS A 231 13.53 1.21 4.14
C LYS A 231 12.94 2.31 3.28
N ALA A 232 11.97 3.02 3.83
CA ALA A 232 11.40 4.21 3.24
C ALA A 232 11.30 5.31 4.30
N GLU A 233 11.43 6.55 3.85
CA GLU A 233 11.27 7.75 4.67
C GLU A 233 10.29 8.69 3.96
N ASP A 234 9.42 9.35 4.73
CA ASP A 234 8.52 10.38 4.22
C ASP A 234 8.85 11.73 4.89
N ALA A 235 8.70 12.82 4.15
CA ALA A 235 8.88 14.16 4.69
C ALA A 235 7.65 14.61 5.50
N ASP A 236 6.49 14.01 5.25
CA ASP A 236 5.25 14.29 5.94
C ASP A 236 5.15 13.40 7.20
N GLU A 237 5.51 13.96 8.37
CA GLU A 237 5.70 13.19 9.62
C GLU A 237 4.45 12.42 10.10
N LEU A 238 3.26 12.87 9.70
CA LEU A 238 1.99 12.25 10.07
C LEU A 238 1.57 11.12 9.12
N ASP A 239 2.31 10.92 8.03
CA ASP A 239 1.97 9.95 7.01
C ASP A 239 2.36 8.54 7.42
N LYS A 240 1.45 7.61 7.15
CA LYS A 240 1.64 6.19 7.38
C LYS A 240 1.94 5.52 6.05
N LEU A 241 3.05 4.81 6.01
CA LEU A 241 3.47 4.07 4.83
C LEU A 241 2.85 2.68 4.80
N ARG A 242 2.32 2.29 3.64
CA ARG A 242 1.91 0.92 3.34
C ARG A 242 2.70 0.37 2.18
N TRP A 243 3.13 -0.88 2.33
CA TRP A 243 3.91 -1.61 1.35
C TRP A 243 3.06 -2.60 0.58
N SER A 244 3.39 -2.80 -0.69
CA SER A 244 2.76 -3.76 -1.60
C SER A 244 3.75 -4.26 -2.65
N LEU A 245 3.41 -5.38 -3.29
CA LEU A 245 4.10 -5.88 -4.47
C LEU A 245 3.21 -5.66 -5.69
N VAL A 246 3.74 -5.00 -6.73
CA VAL A 246 2.95 -4.59 -7.91
C VAL A 246 2.43 -5.80 -8.68
N ASP A 247 3.29 -6.80 -8.90
CA ASP A 247 2.95 -8.03 -9.64
C ASP A 247 2.36 -9.13 -8.75
N GLY A 248 2.03 -8.82 -7.50
CA GLY A 248 1.56 -9.79 -6.51
C GLY A 248 2.70 -10.54 -5.79
N ILE A 249 2.31 -11.49 -4.93
CA ILE A 249 3.25 -12.25 -4.09
C ILE A 249 3.68 -13.52 -4.84
N PRO A 250 5.00 -13.75 -5.06
CA PRO A 250 5.49 -14.99 -5.67
C PRO A 250 5.11 -16.24 -4.87
N ASP A 251 4.99 -17.38 -5.55
CA ASP A 251 4.66 -18.66 -4.89
C ASP A 251 5.66 -19.01 -3.78
N GLY A 252 5.12 -19.29 -2.59
CA GLY A 252 5.91 -19.60 -1.39
C GLY A 252 6.62 -18.40 -0.77
N ALA A 253 6.38 -17.18 -1.25
CA ALA A 253 6.84 -15.96 -0.60
C ALA A 253 5.85 -15.50 0.49
N ASN A 254 6.38 -14.78 1.47
CA ASN A 254 5.61 -14.10 2.50
C ASN A 254 5.97 -12.62 2.49
N PHE A 255 4.96 -11.76 2.58
CA PHE A 255 5.12 -10.30 2.51
C PHE A 255 4.29 -9.62 3.59
N GLU A 256 4.93 -8.74 4.36
CA GLU A 256 4.27 -7.96 5.42
C GLU A 256 4.01 -6.53 4.94
N THR A 257 2.74 -6.14 4.82
CA THR A 257 2.35 -4.85 4.22
C THR A 257 2.68 -3.62 5.07
N THR A 258 2.95 -3.80 6.36
CA THR A 258 3.29 -2.68 7.28
C THR A 258 4.79 -2.38 7.25
N SER A 259 5.63 -3.41 7.23
CA SER A 259 7.10 -3.27 7.27
C SER A 259 7.75 -3.37 5.89
N GLY A 260 7.02 -3.88 4.89
CA GLY A 260 7.57 -4.25 3.58
C GLY A 260 8.47 -5.48 3.62
N ARG A 261 8.58 -6.18 4.76
CA ARG A 261 9.46 -7.34 4.90
C ARG A 261 9.01 -8.44 3.95
N PHE A 262 9.90 -8.79 3.04
CA PHE A 262 9.72 -9.86 2.07
C PHE A 262 10.60 -11.04 2.44
N ARG A 263 10.04 -12.25 2.46
CA ARG A 263 10.78 -13.50 2.63
C ARG A 263 10.35 -14.50 1.57
N TRP A 264 11.32 -15.14 0.95
CA TRP A 264 11.04 -16.12 -0.10
C TRP A 264 12.10 -17.20 -0.14
N THR A 265 11.69 -18.41 -0.52
CA THR A 265 12.59 -19.53 -0.80
C THR A 265 12.25 -20.05 -2.20
N PRO A 266 13.09 -19.77 -3.21
CA PRO A 266 12.84 -20.19 -4.58
C PRO A 266 12.87 -21.71 -4.72
N LYS A 267 12.01 -22.23 -5.59
CA LYS A 267 11.91 -23.65 -5.94
C LYS A 267 12.69 -24.02 -7.20
N ASP A 268 12.96 -23.04 -8.07
CA ASP A 268 13.63 -23.23 -9.34
C ASP A 268 14.72 -22.18 -9.55
N VAL A 269 15.78 -22.56 -10.27
CA VAL A 269 16.83 -21.63 -10.71
C VAL A 269 16.29 -20.69 -11.78
N GLY A 270 16.81 -19.46 -11.81
CA GLY A 270 16.33 -18.47 -12.76
C GLY A 270 16.58 -17.04 -12.30
N SER A 271 16.03 -16.10 -13.07
CA SER A 271 16.04 -14.67 -12.74
C SER A 271 14.61 -14.24 -12.44
N TYR A 272 14.40 -13.78 -11.22
CA TYR A 272 13.12 -13.28 -10.75
C TYR A 272 13.24 -11.79 -10.50
N ALA A 273 12.13 -11.07 -10.61
CA ALA A 273 12.08 -9.69 -10.21
C ALA A 273 10.84 -9.47 -9.34
N ILE A 274 11.01 -8.68 -8.29
CA ILE A 274 9.91 -8.14 -7.52
C ILE A 274 9.90 -6.63 -7.69
N GLU A 275 8.71 -6.05 -7.81
CA GLU A 275 8.54 -4.60 -7.77
C GLU A 275 7.87 -4.22 -6.44
N LEU A 276 8.69 -3.66 -5.55
CA LEU A 276 8.25 -3.14 -4.26
C LEU A 276 7.63 -1.77 -4.47
N ARG A 277 6.44 -1.55 -3.90
CA ARG A 277 5.76 -0.25 -3.87
C ARG A 277 5.50 0.15 -2.43
N VAL A 278 5.90 1.35 -2.06
CA VAL A 278 5.50 2.02 -0.81
C VAL A 278 4.58 3.18 -1.16
N THR A 279 3.47 3.34 -0.43
CA THR A 279 2.46 4.38 -0.65
C THR A 279 2.14 5.02 0.69
N ASP A 280 2.13 6.36 0.72
CA ASP A 280 1.72 7.13 1.90
C ASP A 280 0.18 7.18 2.04
N ASP A 281 -0.30 7.74 3.14
CA ASP A 281 -1.71 8.04 3.36
C ASP A 281 -1.99 9.56 3.41
N GLY A 282 -1.12 10.34 2.78
CA GLY A 282 -1.31 11.74 2.49
C GLY A 282 -2.27 11.97 1.32
N TYR A 283 -2.54 13.23 1.00
CA TYR A 283 -3.53 13.60 -0.01
C TYR A 283 -2.99 14.59 -1.06
N PRO A 284 -3.10 14.26 -2.37
CA PRO A 284 -3.37 12.93 -2.89
C PRO A 284 -2.25 11.95 -2.49
N ALA A 285 -2.59 10.66 -2.30
CA ALA A 285 -1.62 9.66 -1.89
C ALA A 285 -0.53 9.51 -2.96
N LYS A 286 0.74 9.57 -2.53
CA LYS A 286 1.88 9.39 -3.42
C LYS A 286 2.57 8.07 -3.12
N ALA A 287 3.40 7.62 -4.06
CA ALA A 287 4.05 6.33 -3.99
C ALA A 287 5.44 6.36 -4.62
N ALA A 288 6.30 5.47 -4.16
CA ALA A 288 7.56 5.14 -4.80
C ALA A 288 7.63 3.65 -5.09
N THR A 289 8.26 3.30 -6.20
CA THR A 289 8.51 1.90 -6.57
C THR A 289 9.99 1.64 -6.77
N GLN A 290 10.39 0.41 -6.48
CA GLN A 290 11.71 -0.09 -6.81
C GLN A 290 11.64 -1.55 -7.24
N ARG A 291 12.21 -1.83 -8.41
CA ARG A 291 12.43 -3.19 -8.89
C ARG A 291 13.71 -3.77 -8.28
N VAL A 292 13.64 -5.00 -7.80
CA VAL A 292 14.78 -5.76 -7.26
C VAL A 292 14.90 -7.06 -8.03
N ALA A 293 16.06 -7.31 -8.65
CA ALA A 293 16.33 -8.59 -9.30
C ALA A 293 16.85 -9.61 -8.28
N ILE A 294 16.29 -10.83 -8.31
CA ILE A 294 16.71 -11.96 -7.50
C ILE A 294 17.18 -13.05 -8.46
N ARG A 295 18.49 -13.27 -8.50
CA ARG A 295 19.11 -14.32 -9.30
C ARG A 295 19.30 -15.57 -8.46
N VAL A 296 18.63 -16.64 -8.83
CA VAL A 296 18.74 -17.94 -8.17
C VAL A 296 19.66 -18.82 -8.98
N VAL A 297 20.81 -19.17 -8.39
CA VAL A 297 21.83 -20.02 -9.01
C VAL A 297 21.82 -21.41 -8.38
N GLU A 298 22.30 -22.41 -9.11
CA GLU A 298 22.53 -23.72 -8.52
C GLU A 298 23.58 -23.61 -7.40
N PRO A 299 23.41 -24.33 -6.28
CA PRO A 299 24.46 -24.43 -5.28
C PRO A 299 25.71 -25.03 -5.94
N PRO A 300 26.91 -24.64 -5.51
CA PRO A 300 28.13 -25.22 -6.02
C PRO A 300 28.10 -26.75 -5.83
N PRO A 301 28.62 -27.54 -6.81
CA PRO A 301 28.72 -28.98 -6.65
C PRO A 301 29.45 -29.30 -5.33
N PRO A 302 29.01 -30.32 -4.58
CA PRO A 302 29.72 -30.72 -3.37
C PRO A 302 31.19 -30.97 -3.70
N GLU A 303 32.09 -30.44 -2.88
CA GLU A 303 33.52 -30.70 -3.02
C GLU A 303 33.73 -32.21 -3.12
N LYS A 304 34.38 -32.65 -4.20
CA LYS A 304 34.79 -34.05 -4.32
C LYS A 304 35.72 -34.32 -3.15
N ILE A 305 35.27 -35.13 -2.19
CA ILE A 305 36.14 -35.66 -1.15
C ILE A 305 37.19 -36.50 -1.88
N VAL A 306 38.38 -35.94 -2.09
CA VAL A 306 39.54 -36.70 -2.55
C VAL A 306 39.92 -37.58 -1.36
N VAL A 307 39.37 -38.80 -1.33
CA VAL A 307 39.83 -39.83 -0.39
C VAL A 307 41.34 -39.95 -0.63
N PRO A 308 42.20 -39.71 0.37
CA PRO A 308 43.65 -39.83 0.18
C PRO A 308 43.93 -41.22 -0.37
N SER A 309 44.51 -41.29 -1.57
CA SER A 309 44.98 -42.54 -2.16
C SER A 309 45.87 -43.24 -1.13
N GLU A 310 45.54 -44.50 -0.87
CA GLU A 310 46.24 -45.42 0.02
C GLU A 310 47.77 -45.21 -0.01
N LYS A 311 48.40 -45.06 1.17
CA LYS A 311 49.87 -45.01 1.30
C LYS A 311 50.50 -46.08 0.40
N PRO A 312 51.58 -45.78 -0.35
CA PRO A 312 52.22 -46.80 -1.19
C PRO A 312 52.57 -48.01 -0.33
N LYS A 313 52.20 -49.22 -0.80
CA LYS A 313 52.62 -50.49 -0.18
C LYS A 313 54.14 -50.45 0.05
N PRO A 314 54.66 -50.90 1.21
CA PRO A 314 56.09 -50.94 1.43
C PRO A 314 56.76 -51.78 0.34
N SER A 315 57.81 -51.24 -0.30
CA SER A 315 58.60 -51.97 -1.29
C SER A 315 59.26 -53.18 -0.62
N PHE A 316 59.10 -54.35 -1.22
CA PHE A 316 59.79 -55.56 -0.80
C PHE A 316 61.29 -55.43 -1.07
N ASP A 317 62.08 -55.23 -0.02
CA ASP A 317 63.54 -55.18 -0.09
C ASP A 317 64.14 -56.55 0.21
N ARG A 318 64.79 -57.16 -0.79
CA ARG A 318 65.42 -58.49 -0.67
C ARG A 318 66.56 -58.52 0.34
N ALA A 319 67.24 -57.39 0.59
CA ALA A 319 68.38 -57.33 1.51
C ALA A 319 68.01 -57.74 2.95
N LYS A 320 66.76 -57.47 3.37
CA LYS A 320 66.24 -57.86 4.70
C LYS A 320 66.16 -59.37 4.92
N TYR A 321 66.16 -60.14 3.84
CA TYR A 321 66.00 -61.59 3.85
C TYR A 321 67.25 -62.33 3.38
N ALA A 322 68.35 -61.60 3.15
CA ALA A 322 69.65 -62.15 2.77
C ALA A 322 70.56 -62.21 3.99
N TYR A 323 70.82 -63.43 4.48
CA TYR A 323 71.53 -63.66 5.74
C TYR A 323 72.93 -64.24 5.51
N LEU A 324 73.91 -63.76 6.27
CA LEU A 324 75.22 -64.40 6.34
C LEU A 324 75.09 -65.69 7.15
N ILE A 325 75.13 -66.85 6.48
CA ILE A 325 74.88 -68.15 7.11
C ILE A 325 76.16 -68.94 7.40
N SER A 326 77.28 -68.62 6.75
CA SER A 326 78.57 -69.26 7.03
C SER A 326 79.75 -68.42 6.56
N THR A 327 80.88 -68.54 7.25
CA THR A 327 82.19 -68.19 6.71
C THR A 327 83.11 -69.40 6.89
N ILE A 328 83.82 -69.78 5.84
CA ILE A 328 84.63 -70.99 5.80
C ILE A 328 86.00 -70.62 5.26
N GLN A 329 87.04 -71.12 5.90
CA GLN A 329 88.41 -71.02 5.41
C GLN A 329 88.83 -72.37 4.83
N THR A 330 89.25 -72.37 3.56
CA THR A 330 89.81 -73.55 2.89
C THR A 330 91.21 -73.20 2.41
N GLY A 331 92.25 -73.68 3.10
CA GLY A 331 93.62 -73.24 2.88
C GLY A 331 93.81 -71.75 3.23
N GLU A 332 94.40 -70.97 2.32
CA GLU A 332 94.58 -69.52 2.50
C GLU A 332 93.36 -68.68 2.05
N GLN A 333 92.32 -69.32 1.49
CA GLN A 333 91.15 -68.61 0.96
C GLN A 333 89.96 -68.64 1.93
N TRP A 334 89.39 -67.47 2.17
CA TRP A 334 88.13 -67.30 2.90
C TRP A 334 86.97 -67.19 1.93
N GLN A 335 85.86 -67.84 2.29
CA GLN A 335 84.60 -67.77 1.57
C GLN A 335 83.45 -67.46 2.54
N MET A 336 82.55 -66.57 2.15
CA MET A 336 81.29 -66.30 2.85
C MET A 336 80.12 -66.93 2.09
N TRP A 337 79.11 -67.39 2.82
CA TRP A 337 77.88 -67.91 2.25
C TRP A 337 76.71 -67.02 2.66
N LEU A 338 76.06 -66.42 1.68
CA LEU A 338 74.91 -65.54 1.84
C LEU A 338 73.67 -66.27 1.34
N HIS A 339 72.67 -66.47 2.20
CA HIS A 339 71.39 -67.09 1.82
C HIS A 339 70.33 -66.03 1.63
N ASP A 340 69.95 -65.80 0.37
CA ASP A 340 68.77 -65.01 0.04
C ASP A 340 67.53 -65.91 0.15
N ARG A 341 66.76 -65.71 1.23
CA ARG A 341 65.55 -66.48 1.49
C ARG A 341 64.39 -66.12 0.56
N THR A 342 64.48 -65.02 -0.18
CA THR A 342 63.42 -64.60 -1.12
C THR A 342 63.35 -65.47 -2.36
N ASN A 343 64.46 -66.10 -2.74
CA ASN A 343 64.58 -67.00 -3.88
C ASN A 343 65.24 -68.34 -3.52
N ASP A 344 65.48 -68.58 -2.23
CA ASP A 344 66.15 -69.76 -1.67
C ASP A 344 67.54 -70.05 -2.27
N ARG A 345 68.28 -68.99 -2.60
CA ARG A 345 69.61 -69.10 -3.23
C ARG A 345 70.72 -68.84 -2.22
N ILE A 346 71.72 -69.71 -2.20
CA ILE A 346 72.97 -69.49 -1.45
C ILE A 346 74.05 -69.01 -2.42
N GLU A 347 74.53 -67.79 -2.20
CA GLU A 347 75.66 -67.20 -2.90
C GLU A 347 76.94 -67.44 -2.09
N ARG A 348 77.97 -67.97 -2.75
CA ARG A 348 79.26 -68.27 -2.14
C ARG A 348 80.27 -67.29 -2.69
N LEU A 349 80.68 -66.33 -1.87
CA LEU A 349 81.46 -65.18 -2.28
C LEU A 349 82.82 -65.20 -1.59
N THR A 350 83.84 -64.76 -2.31
CA THR A 350 85.22 -64.62 -1.84
C THR A 350 85.63 -63.16 -1.79
N LEU A 351 86.86 -62.88 -1.33
CA LEU A 351 87.39 -61.53 -1.28
C LEU A 351 87.38 -60.88 -2.67
N GLY A 352 86.76 -59.70 -2.79
CA GLY A 352 86.63 -58.92 -4.03
C GLY A 352 85.33 -59.17 -4.81
N ASP A 353 84.53 -60.16 -4.46
CA ASP A 353 83.26 -60.43 -5.14
C ASP A 353 82.19 -59.37 -4.79
N ARG A 354 81.26 -59.14 -5.72
CA ARG A 354 80.16 -58.19 -5.55
C ARG A 354 78.91 -58.89 -5.00
N VAL A 355 78.33 -58.31 -3.96
CA VAL A 355 77.00 -58.62 -3.42
C VAL A 355 76.00 -57.67 -4.08
N ASP A 356 74.96 -58.20 -4.71
CA ASP A 356 73.87 -57.41 -5.31
C ASP A 356 72.52 -58.00 -4.91
N VAL A 357 72.03 -57.61 -3.72
CA VAL A 357 70.79 -58.13 -3.15
C VAL A 357 69.94 -56.99 -2.59
N GLY A 358 68.80 -56.73 -3.25
CA GLY A 358 67.85 -55.72 -2.81
C GLY A 358 68.45 -54.31 -2.83
N SER A 359 68.36 -53.60 -1.71
CA SER A 359 68.97 -52.28 -1.53
C SER A 359 70.49 -52.30 -1.31
N VAL A 360 71.10 -53.48 -1.10
CA VAL A 360 72.53 -53.59 -0.76
C VAL A 360 73.33 -54.03 -1.97
N GLN A 361 74.12 -53.10 -2.51
CA GLN A 361 75.14 -53.34 -3.51
C GLN A 361 76.52 -53.07 -2.91
N ALA A 362 77.29 -54.12 -2.69
CA ALA A 362 78.54 -54.02 -1.94
C ALA A 362 79.64 -54.91 -2.52
N THR A 363 80.89 -54.63 -2.18
CA THR A 363 82.05 -55.49 -2.50
C THR A 363 82.58 -56.13 -1.23
N VAL A 364 82.92 -57.41 -1.27
CA VAL A 364 83.50 -58.12 -0.11
C VAL A 364 84.95 -57.69 0.06
N ILE A 365 85.25 -56.91 1.11
CA ILE A 365 86.60 -56.37 1.35
C ILE A 365 87.36 -57.12 2.46
N ARG A 366 86.67 -57.91 3.30
CA ARG A 366 87.31 -58.82 4.25
C ARG A 366 86.34 -59.89 4.71
N ILE A 367 86.82 -61.13 4.85
CA ILE A 367 86.06 -62.23 5.46
C ILE A 367 86.83 -62.72 6.68
N SER A 368 86.14 -62.85 7.81
CA SER A 368 86.66 -63.34 9.09
C SER A 368 85.83 -64.54 9.58
N ALA A 369 86.28 -65.18 10.67
CA ALA A 369 85.67 -66.41 11.19
C ALA A 369 84.18 -66.29 11.58
N ARG A 370 83.66 -65.09 11.87
CA ARG A 370 82.26 -64.86 12.25
C ARG A 370 81.65 -63.58 11.69
N SER A 371 82.33 -62.92 10.75
CA SER A 371 81.87 -61.65 10.19
C SER A 371 82.50 -61.40 8.83
N VAL A 372 81.86 -60.53 8.06
CA VAL A 372 82.33 -60.05 6.77
C VAL A 372 82.26 -58.54 6.76
N GLU A 373 83.31 -57.90 6.26
CA GLU A 373 83.31 -56.48 5.95
C GLU A 373 82.97 -56.31 4.46
N LEU A 374 81.96 -55.51 4.19
CA LEU A 374 81.47 -55.14 2.87
C LEU A 374 81.70 -53.64 2.65
N GLU A 375 82.04 -53.25 1.43
CA GLU A 375 82.11 -51.83 1.04
C GLU A 375 80.94 -51.48 0.14
N ALA A 376 80.08 -50.57 0.58
CA ALA A 376 78.93 -50.06 -0.15
C ALA A 376 78.90 -48.52 -0.04
N ASP A 377 78.74 -47.81 -1.16
CA ASP A 377 78.66 -46.34 -1.20
C ASP A 377 79.77 -45.61 -0.41
N GLY A 378 81.00 -46.16 -0.45
CA GLY A 378 82.17 -45.61 0.25
C GLY A 378 82.19 -45.84 1.76
N LYS A 379 81.25 -46.63 2.30
CA LYS A 379 81.17 -47.02 3.71
C LYS A 379 81.55 -48.47 3.89
N ARG A 380 82.20 -48.77 5.02
CA ARG A 380 82.50 -50.15 5.43
C ARG A 380 81.40 -50.65 6.36
N LEU A 381 80.78 -51.74 5.98
CA LEU A 381 79.68 -52.38 6.70
C LEU A 381 80.16 -53.72 7.23
N LEU A 382 80.00 -53.97 8.52
CA LEU A 382 80.26 -55.26 9.16
C LEU A 382 78.96 -56.05 9.24
N VAL A 383 78.92 -57.21 8.59
CA VAL A 383 77.84 -58.19 8.70
C VAL A 383 78.33 -59.37 9.53
N SER A 384 77.71 -59.62 10.67
CA SER A 384 78.03 -60.75 11.53
C SER A 384 77.29 -62.02 11.07
N LEU A 385 77.85 -63.18 11.41
CA LEU A 385 77.22 -64.47 11.13
C LEU A 385 75.84 -64.53 11.80
N GLY A 386 74.79 -64.70 11.00
CA GLY A 386 73.39 -64.72 11.43
C GLY A 386 72.63 -63.41 11.21
N GLU A 387 73.31 -62.31 10.88
CA GLU A 387 72.68 -61.02 10.54
C GLU A 387 72.26 -60.99 9.06
N ASN A 388 71.22 -60.19 8.76
CA ASN A 388 70.88 -59.88 7.38
C ASN A 388 71.66 -58.65 6.88
N LEU A 389 71.71 -58.46 5.56
CA LEU A 389 72.47 -57.38 4.95
C LEU A 389 72.02 -55.97 5.37
N THR A 390 70.77 -55.77 5.81
CA THR A 390 70.30 -54.45 6.31
C THR A 390 70.62 -54.19 7.78
N GLU A 391 71.00 -55.23 8.53
CA GLU A 391 71.45 -55.14 9.93
C GLU A 391 72.96 -54.86 10.05
N ALA A 392 73.66 -54.73 8.92
CA ALA A 392 75.09 -54.49 8.89
C ALA A 392 75.45 -53.21 9.66
N SER A 393 76.42 -53.32 10.57
CA SER A 393 76.89 -52.18 11.36
C SER A 393 77.94 -51.38 10.58
N GLU A 394 77.77 -50.06 10.45
CA GLU A 394 78.78 -49.20 9.84
C GLU A 394 80.04 -49.15 10.73
N LEU A 395 81.18 -49.56 10.17
CA LEU A 395 82.46 -49.42 10.83
C LEU A 395 82.96 -47.98 10.66
N PRO A 396 83.50 -47.35 11.71
CA PRO A 396 84.08 -46.01 11.59
C PRO A 396 85.17 -46.03 10.52
N GLY A 397 85.09 -45.06 9.59
CA GLY A 397 86.03 -44.92 8.48
C GLY A 397 87.46 -44.80 9.01
N GLY A 398 88.21 -45.90 8.94
CA GLY A 398 89.62 -45.95 9.29
C GLY A 398 90.44 -45.23 8.23
N GLY A 399 90.68 -43.94 8.45
CA GLY A 399 91.83 -43.25 7.87
C GLY A 399 93.10 -43.93 8.37
N ILE A 400 93.93 -44.36 7.42
CA ILE A 400 95.38 -44.43 7.63
C ILE A 400 95.93 -43.08 7.16
#